data_AF-A0A7S1KID3-F1
#
_entry.id   AF-A0A7S1KID3-F1
#
_cell.length_a   1.000
_cell.length_b   1.000
_cell.length_c   1.000
_cell.angle_alpha   90.00
_cell.angle_beta   90.00
_cell.angle_gamma   90.00
#
_symmetry.space_group_name_H-M   'P 1'
#
loop_
_entity.id
_entity.type
_entity.pdbx_description
1 polymer ?
#
loop_
_entity_poly.entity_id
_entity_poly.type
_entity_poly.pdbx_seq_one_letter_code
_entity_poly.pdbx_strand_id
1 'polypeptide(L)'
;AASFATRRHPPYPQRGVPVRDELVELFNDALSEQDQKARVKKLQEAKEVFFGHCRTGGDEQSKIVMEFLPQVLELRLQPSVAVHRFVMYFIQKLETLLPMYVPLCMDAFKMFLQSDERTLYRLALFSAPSIYRKVMLWSHVPAAEWRAPHLTLQLQAGSFHALTDCT
;
A
#
# COMPACT_ATOMS: atom_id res chain seq x y z
N ALA A 1 -26.17 -0.09 38.37
CA ALA A 1 -25.90 0.85 37.26
C ALA A 1 -24.59 0.44 36.60
N ALA A 2 -24.65 -0.22 35.44
CA ALA A 2 -23.49 -0.60 34.66
C ALA A 2 -23.48 0.23 33.37
N SER A 3 -22.54 1.15 33.25
CA SER A 3 -22.35 1.97 32.05
C SER A 3 -21.40 1.23 31.10
N PHE A 4 -21.93 0.80 29.96
CA PHE A 4 -21.16 0.26 28.85
C PHE A 4 -20.27 1.36 28.28
N ALA A 5 -18.96 1.21 28.46
CA ALA A 5 -17.97 2.02 27.77
C ALA A 5 -17.91 1.60 26.30
N THR A 6 -18.66 2.31 25.46
CA THR A 6 -18.58 2.22 24.00
C THR A 6 -17.17 2.57 23.56
N ARG A 7 -16.46 1.57 22.98
CA ARG A 7 -15.16 1.76 22.33
C ARG A 7 -15.32 2.81 21.24
N ARG A 8 -14.75 4.01 21.47
CA ARG A 8 -14.66 5.06 20.46
C ARG A 8 -13.61 4.64 19.44
N HIS A 9 -14.07 4.36 18.23
CA HIS A 9 -13.21 4.39 17.05
C HIS A 9 -12.51 5.76 16.97
N PRO A 10 -11.25 5.83 16.52
CA PRO A 10 -10.61 7.12 16.27
C PRO A 10 -11.39 7.92 15.22
N PRO A 11 -11.37 9.27 15.30
CA PRO A 11 -12.15 10.12 14.43
C PRO A 11 -11.60 10.09 13.01
N TYR A 12 -12.52 10.15 12.05
CA TYR A 12 -12.31 10.40 10.62
C TYR A 12 -11.48 11.69 10.37
N PRO A 13 -10.90 11.85 9.15
CA PRO A 13 -9.79 12.77 8.88
C PRO A 13 -10.08 14.23 9.21
N GLN A 14 -9.02 14.95 9.58
CA GLN A 14 -9.06 16.38 9.86
C GLN A 14 -9.57 17.12 8.63
N ARG A 15 -10.71 17.82 8.77
CA ARG A 15 -11.31 18.62 7.69
C ARG A 15 -10.31 19.69 7.24
N GLY A 16 -9.68 19.48 6.07
CA GLY A 16 -8.92 20.52 5.37
C GLY A 16 -7.60 20.08 4.73
N VAL A 17 -7.02 18.94 5.12
CA VAL A 17 -5.78 18.43 4.52
C VAL A 17 -6.10 17.60 3.28
N PRO A 18 -5.48 17.87 2.11
CA PRO A 18 -5.60 16.99 0.95
C PRO A 18 -5.15 15.57 1.32
N VAL A 19 -5.92 14.55 0.93
CA VAL A 19 -5.61 13.13 1.26
C VAL A 19 -4.20 12.73 0.85
N ARG A 20 -3.72 13.29 -0.25
CA ARG A 20 -2.34 13.13 -0.72
C ARG A 20 -1.33 13.57 0.35
N ASP A 21 -1.51 14.75 0.93
CA ASP A 21 -0.57 15.32 1.91
C ASP A 21 -0.61 14.51 3.21
N GLU A 22 -1.80 14.07 3.64
CA GLU A 22 -1.96 13.17 4.79
C GLU A 22 -1.23 11.83 4.58
N LEU A 23 -1.33 11.24 3.39
CA LEU A 23 -0.59 10.00 3.05
C LEU A 23 0.92 10.23 3.03
N VAL A 24 1.38 11.33 2.43
CA VAL A 24 2.80 11.71 2.41
C VAL A 24 3.33 11.87 3.83
N GLU A 25 2.61 12.59 4.69
CA GLU A 25 2.99 12.78 6.09
C GLU A 25 3.09 11.44 6.81
N LEU A 26 2.05 10.58 6.74
CA LEU A 26 2.05 9.28 7.42
C LEU A 26 3.15 8.34 6.94
N PHE A 27 3.47 8.31 5.64
CA PHE A 27 4.57 7.50 5.12
C PHE A 27 5.93 8.05 5.55
N ASN A 28 6.16 9.36 5.47
CA ASN A 28 7.41 9.98 5.93
C ASN A 28 7.62 9.79 7.44
N ASP A 29 6.56 9.93 8.21
CA ASP A 29 6.53 9.68 9.64
C ASP A 29 6.84 8.23 9.98
N ALA A 30 6.37 7.27 9.17
CA ALA A 30 6.69 5.86 9.36
C ALA A 30 8.15 5.56 9.02
N LEU A 31 8.69 6.19 7.97
CA LEU A 31 10.07 5.99 7.53
C LEU A 31 11.09 6.58 8.52
N SER A 32 10.76 7.72 9.14
CA SER A 32 11.60 8.38 10.16
C SER A 32 11.48 7.77 11.56
N GLU A 33 10.44 6.96 11.81
CA GLU A 33 10.17 6.38 13.12
C GLU A 33 11.19 5.32 13.52
N GLN A 34 11.81 5.47 14.68
CA GLN A 34 12.79 4.50 15.21
C GLN A 34 12.12 3.34 15.95
N ASP A 35 10.98 3.57 16.60
CA ASP A 35 10.23 2.51 17.27
C ASP A 35 9.43 1.67 16.26
N GLN A 36 9.73 0.37 16.18
CA GLN A 36 9.11 -0.53 15.21
C GLN A 36 7.57 -0.61 15.40
N LYS A 37 7.08 -0.50 16.64
CA LYS A 37 5.65 -0.59 16.93
C LYS A 37 4.92 0.67 16.49
N ALA A 38 5.48 1.85 16.77
CA ALA A 38 4.99 3.13 16.30
C ALA A 38 5.03 3.21 14.76
N ARG A 39 6.09 2.71 14.13
CA ARG A 39 6.22 2.63 12.66
C ARG A 39 5.06 1.84 12.05
N VAL A 40 4.81 0.64 12.55
CA VAL A 40 3.71 -0.21 12.06
C VAL A 40 2.35 0.43 12.29
N LYS A 41 2.17 1.17 13.40
CA LYS A 41 0.94 1.92 13.67
C LYS A 41 0.70 3.01 12.61
N LYS A 42 1.71 3.82 12.31
CA LYS A 42 1.66 4.85 11.26
C LYS A 42 1.39 4.26 9.87
N LEU A 43 2.03 3.14 9.53
CA LEU A 43 1.75 2.41 8.29
C LEU A 43 0.30 1.90 8.22
N GLN A 44 -0.22 1.42 9.34
CA GLN A 44 -1.62 0.98 9.41
C GLN A 44 -2.59 2.17 9.24
N GLU A 45 -2.29 3.32 9.85
CA GLU A 45 -3.07 4.56 9.65
C GLU A 45 -3.04 5.00 8.18
N ALA A 46 -1.86 5.03 7.54
CA ALA A 46 -1.71 5.33 6.13
C ALA A 46 -2.54 4.40 5.24
N LYS A 47 -2.55 3.10 5.57
CA LYS A 47 -3.36 2.11 4.85
C LYS A 47 -4.87 2.38 4.99
N GLU A 48 -5.35 2.74 6.18
CA GLU A 48 -6.77 3.06 6.37
C GLU A 48 -7.17 4.34 5.62
N VAL A 49 -6.30 5.36 5.58
CA VAL A 49 -6.51 6.57 4.76
C VAL A 49 -6.55 6.21 3.26
N PHE A 50 -5.55 5.46 2.79
CA PHE A 50 -5.42 5.03 1.40
C PHE A 50 -6.69 4.30 0.92
N PHE A 51 -7.08 3.24 1.63
CA PHE A 51 -8.26 2.46 1.23
C PHE A 51 -9.58 3.15 1.59
N GLY A 52 -9.60 4.07 2.55
CA GLY A 52 -10.75 4.90 2.87
C GLY A 52 -11.11 5.80 1.69
N HIS A 53 -10.12 6.47 1.12
CA HIS A 53 -10.30 7.30 -0.06
C HIS A 53 -10.57 6.48 -1.33
N CYS A 54 -9.95 5.30 -1.46
CA CYS A 54 -10.22 4.43 -2.60
C CYS A 54 -11.64 3.83 -2.63
N ARG A 55 -12.53 4.13 -1.68
CA ARG A 55 -13.95 3.72 -1.78
C ARG A 55 -14.80 4.65 -2.63
N THR A 56 -14.33 5.88 -2.90
CA THR A 56 -15.13 6.88 -3.63
C THR A 56 -15.11 6.69 -5.15
N GLY A 57 -14.18 5.88 -5.67
CA GLY A 57 -14.04 5.59 -7.10
C GLY A 57 -13.53 6.78 -7.93
N GLY A 58 -13.36 6.55 -9.23
CA GLY A 58 -13.04 7.60 -10.22
C GLY A 58 -11.54 7.85 -10.45
N ASP A 59 -11.23 8.91 -11.19
CA ASP A 59 -9.86 9.22 -11.63
C ASP A 59 -8.93 9.51 -10.44
N GLU A 60 -9.44 10.14 -9.38
CA GLU A 60 -8.66 10.45 -8.17
C GLU A 60 -8.21 9.20 -7.41
N GLN A 61 -9.07 8.16 -7.36
CA GLN A 61 -8.69 6.85 -6.82
C GLN A 61 -7.50 6.27 -7.60
N SER A 62 -7.57 6.33 -8.94
CA SER A 62 -6.50 5.79 -9.79
C SER A 62 -5.20 6.55 -9.63
N LYS A 63 -5.24 7.88 -9.53
CA LYS A 63 -4.06 8.73 -9.26
C LYS A 63 -3.40 8.38 -7.94
N ILE A 64 -4.18 8.29 -6.85
CA ILE A 64 -3.65 7.94 -5.52
C ILE A 64 -3.04 6.54 -5.51
N VAL A 65 -3.69 5.56 -6.13
CA VAL A 65 -3.13 4.21 -6.20
C VAL A 65 -1.81 4.21 -6.97
N MET A 66 -1.78 4.85 -8.14
CA MET A 66 -0.56 4.88 -8.97
C MET A 66 0.58 5.68 -8.32
N GLU A 67 0.27 6.68 -7.51
CA GLU A 67 1.27 7.47 -6.78
C GLU A 67 1.86 6.71 -5.58
N PHE A 68 1.01 6.11 -4.74
CA PHE A 68 1.44 5.56 -3.45
C PHE A 68 1.71 4.04 -3.46
N LEU A 69 1.14 3.28 -4.39
CA LEU A 69 1.37 1.84 -4.46
C LEU A 69 2.86 1.47 -4.60
N PRO A 70 3.66 2.12 -5.48
CA PRO A 70 5.10 1.83 -5.57
C PRO A 70 5.83 2.02 -4.23
N GLN A 71 5.52 3.11 -3.52
CA GLN A 71 6.13 3.45 -2.22
C GLN A 71 5.82 2.37 -1.17
N VAL A 72 4.56 1.92 -1.10
CA VAL A 72 4.15 0.82 -0.21
C VAL A 72 4.89 -0.47 -0.57
N LEU A 73 5.03 -0.77 -1.86
CA LEU A 73 5.74 -1.97 -2.28
C LEU A 73 7.24 -1.88 -1.95
N GLU A 74 7.88 -0.72 -2.04
CA GLU A 74 9.28 -0.53 -1.67
C GLU A 74 9.58 -0.83 -0.20
N LEU A 75 8.59 -0.67 0.69
CA LEU A 75 8.73 -1.05 2.11
C LEU A 75 9.09 -2.54 2.30
N ARG A 76 8.84 -3.40 1.30
CA ARG A 76 9.27 -4.81 1.29
C ARG A 76 10.79 -5.00 1.39
N LEU A 77 11.57 -3.96 1.11
CA LEU A 77 13.03 -3.99 1.17
C LEU A 77 13.55 -3.71 2.59
N GLN A 78 12.70 -3.22 3.50
CA GLN A 78 13.12 -2.99 4.88
C GLN A 78 13.29 -4.31 5.63
N PRO A 79 14.39 -4.52 6.39
CA PRO A 79 14.67 -5.77 7.10
C PRO A 79 13.81 -5.90 8.38
N SER A 80 12.48 -5.88 8.23
CA SER A 80 11.53 -5.90 9.33
C SER A 80 10.36 -6.82 8.98
N VAL A 81 10.25 -7.95 9.69
CA VAL A 81 9.15 -8.92 9.52
C VAL A 81 7.78 -8.24 9.71
N ALA A 82 7.67 -7.27 10.61
CA ALA A 82 6.44 -6.54 10.82
C ALA A 82 6.05 -5.68 9.60
N VAL A 83 7.03 -5.06 8.94
CA VAL A 83 6.82 -4.30 7.70
C VAL A 83 6.47 -5.24 6.55
N HIS A 84 7.16 -6.38 6.41
CA HIS A 84 6.78 -7.38 5.40
C HIS A 84 5.35 -7.89 5.59
N ARG A 85 4.93 -8.14 6.84
CA ARG A 85 3.54 -8.51 7.15
C ARG A 85 2.58 -7.38 6.74
N PHE A 86 2.91 -6.13 7.04
CA PHE A 86 2.13 -4.98 6.60
C PHE A 86 1.95 -4.96 5.07
N VAL A 87 3.04 -5.06 4.31
CA VAL A 87 2.98 -5.07 2.83
C VAL A 87 2.14 -6.24 2.32
N MET A 88 2.29 -7.43 2.89
CA MET A 88 1.48 -8.59 2.53
C MET A 88 -0.02 -8.38 2.81
N TYR A 89 -0.36 -7.81 3.97
CA TYR A 89 -1.75 -7.45 4.29
C TYR A 89 -2.29 -6.35 3.38
N PHE A 90 -1.45 -5.40 2.99
CA PHE A 90 -1.81 -4.36 2.03
C PHE A 90 -2.18 -4.98 0.68
N ILE A 91 -1.37 -5.90 0.16
CA ILE A 91 -1.62 -6.61 -1.11
C ILE A 91 -2.95 -7.40 -1.04
N GLN A 92 -3.20 -8.13 0.05
CA GLN A 92 -4.48 -8.84 0.25
C GLN A 92 -5.69 -7.89 0.28
N LYS A 93 -5.52 -6.71 0.88
CA LYS A 93 -6.58 -5.71 0.93
C LYS A 93 -6.82 -5.08 -0.44
N LEU A 94 -5.74 -4.79 -1.19
CA LEU A 94 -5.78 -4.33 -2.57
C LEU A 94 -6.48 -5.35 -3.47
N GLU A 95 -6.17 -6.63 -3.31
CA GLU A 95 -6.83 -7.73 -4.02
C GLU A 95 -8.35 -7.75 -3.82
N THR A 96 -8.80 -7.43 -2.62
CA THR A 96 -10.23 -7.40 -2.29
C THR A 96 -10.92 -6.17 -2.85
N LEU A 97 -10.29 -4.99 -2.72
CA LEU A 97 -10.94 -3.70 -3.00
C LEU A 97 -10.69 -3.19 -4.41
N LEU A 98 -9.48 -3.36 -4.93
CA LEU A 98 -9.01 -2.82 -6.21
C LEU A 98 -8.24 -3.91 -6.99
N PRO A 99 -8.90 -5.04 -7.33
CA PRO A 99 -8.23 -6.22 -7.87
C PRO A 99 -7.46 -5.96 -9.17
N MET A 100 -7.84 -4.92 -9.92
CA MET A 100 -7.15 -4.51 -11.13
C MET A 100 -5.70 -4.13 -10.89
N TYR A 101 -5.31 -3.59 -9.73
CA TYR A 101 -3.93 -3.19 -9.45
C TYR A 101 -3.04 -4.33 -8.94
N VAL A 102 -3.60 -5.51 -8.68
CA VAL A 102 -2.86 -6.66 -8.12
C VAL A 102 -1.67 -7.10 -8.98
N PRO A 103 -1.73 -7.09 -10.32
CA PRO A 103 -0.58 -7.42 -11.16
C PRO A 103 0.66 -6.57 -10.88
N LEU A 104 0.49 -5.32 -10.44
CA LEU A 104 1.61 -4.44 -10.07
C LEU A 104 2.33 -4.89 -8.79
N CYS A 105 1.70 -5.74 -7.98
CA CYS A 105 2.26 -6.25 -6.73
C CYS A 105 3.03 -7.57 -6.89
N MET A 106 3.08 -8.15 -8.10
CA MET A 106 3.54 -9.54 -8.28
C MET A 106 5.01 -9.76 -7.91
N ASP A 107 5.88 -8.79 -8.18
CA ASP A 107 7.29 -8.89 -7.80
C ASP A 107 7.46 -8.92 -6.28
N ALA A 108 6.69 -8.08 -5.57
CA ALA A 108 6.68 -8.09 -4.11
C ALA A 108 6.08 -9.38 -3.56
N PHE A 109 5.00 -9.87 -4.16
CA PHE A 109 4.34 -11.10 -3.73
C PHE A 109 5.24 -12.34 -3.93
N LYS A 110 5.97 -12.40 -5.05
CA LYS A 110 6.93 -13.46 -5.33
C LYS A 110 8.05 -13.52 -4.29
N MET A 111 8.54 -12.36 -3.84
CA MET A 111 9.52 -12.28 -2.76
C MET A 111 9.00 -12.97 -1.48
N PHE A 112 7.73 -12.77 -1.11
CA PHE A 112 7.16 -13.41 0.08
C PHE A 112 6.97 -14.92 -0.09
N LEU A 113 6.73 -15.42 -1.30
CA LEU A 113 6.74 -16.86 -1.60
C LEU A 113 8.14 -17.49 -1.50
N GLN A 114 9.19 -16.68 -1.51
CA GLN A 114 10.59 -17.10 -1.38
C GLN A 114 11.17 -16.75 0.00
N SER A 115 10.35 -16.26 0.92
CA SER A 115 10.79 -15.82 2.24
C SER A 115 11.15 -17.00 3.14
N ASP A 116 12.33 -16.94 3.77
CA ASP A 116 12.75 -17.90 4.81
C ASP A 116 11.91 -17.79 6.09
N GLU A 117 11.28 -16.64 6.31
CA GLU A 117 10.36 -16.43 7.43
C GLU A 117 9.06 -17.21 7.20
N ARG A 118 8.92 -18.35 7.90
CA ARG A 118 7.83 -19.32 7.76
C ARG A 118 6.44 -18.70 7.85
N THR A 119 6.27 -17.67 8.69
CA THR A 119 4.99 -16.97 8.83
C THR A 119 4.60 -16.25 7.55
N LEU A 120 5.55 -15.54 6.94
CA LEU A 120 5.33 -14.80 5.69
C LEU A 120 5.11 -15.76 4.52
N TYR A 121 5.93 -16.80 4.42
CA TYR A 121 5.80 -17.83 3.40
C TYR A 121 4.40 -18.48 3.42
N ARG A 122 3.94 -18.89 4.61
CA ARG A 122 2.59 -19.48 4.75
C ARG A 122 1.49 -18.49 4.35
N LEU A 123 1.59 -17.24 4.80
CA LEU A 123 0.60 -16.21 4.46
C LEU A 123 0.55 -15.98 2.94
N ALA A 124 1.70 -15.91 2.28
CA ALA A 124 1.80 -15.81 0.83
C ALA A 124 1.20 -17.05 0.14
N LEU A 125 1.58 -18.25 0.57
CA LEU A 125 1.09 -19.50 -0.02
C LEU A 125 -0.44 -19.64 0.07
N PHE A 126 -1.04 -19.27 1.21
CA PHE A 126 -2.50 -19.28 1.37
C PHE A 126 -3.22 -18.25 0.49
N SER A 127 -2.57 -17.12 0.19
CA SER A 127 -3.15 -16.05 -0.63
C SER A 127 -2.95 -16.27 -2.12
N ALA A 128 -1.95 -17.07 -2.50
CA ALA A 128 -1.51 -17.25 -3.87
C ALA A 128 -2.63 -17.68 -4.84
N PRO A 129 -3.55 -18.61 -4.50
CA PRO A 129 -4.61 -18.99 -5.44
C PRO A 129 -5.55 -17.83 -5.80
N SER A 130 -5.87 -17.00 -4.81
CA SER A 130 -6.78 -15.86 -4.99
C SER A 130 -6.10 -14.75 -5.80
N ILE A 131 -4.88 -14.39 -5.40
CA ILE A 131 -4.04 -13.42 -6.12
C ILE A 131 -3.80 -13.85 -7.57
N TYR A 132 -3.41 -15.11 -7.80
CA TYR A 132 -3.20 -15.67 -9.14
C TYR A 132 -4.46 -15.53 -10.00
N ARG A 133 -5.64 -15.85 -9.47
CA ARG A 133 -6.91 -15.71 -10.19
C ARG A 133 -7.17 -14.26 -10.58
N LYS A 134 -6.93 -13.30 -9.67
CA LYS A 134 -7.09 -11.86 -9.98
C LYS A 134 -6.11 -11.41 -11.04
N VAL A 135 -4.86 -11.83 -10.93
CA VAL A 135 -3.83 -11.50 -11.93
C VAL A 135 -4.25 -12.02 -13.28
N MET A 136 -4.60 -13.30 -13.41
CA MET A 136 -5.08 -13.85 -14.68
C MET A 136 -6.29 -13.09 -15.24
N LEU A 137 -7.23 -12.67 -14.39
CA LEU A 137 -8.40 -11.92 -14.82
C LEU A 137 -8.02 -10.54 -15.40
N TRP A 138 -7.06 -9.85 -14.79
CA TRP A 138 -6.72 -8.47 -15.14
C TRP A 138 -5.52 -8.34 -16.08
N SER A 139 -4.67 -9.37 -16.20
CA SER A 139 -3.51 -9.39 -17.11
C SER A 139 -3.87 -9.32 -18.59
N HIS A 140 -5.13 -9.59 -18.94
CA HIS A 140 -5.65 -9.47 -20.31
C HIS A 140 -6.14 -8.06 -20.65
N VAL A 141 -6.25 -7.17 -19.66
CA VAL A 141 -6.62 -5.77 -19.88
C VAL A 141 -5.38 -5.04 -20.40
N PRO A 142 -5.39 -4.45 -21.62
CA PRO A 142 -4.23 -3.77 -22.19
C PRO A 142 -3.75 -2.64 -21.30
N ALA A 143 -2.43 -2.50 -21.05
CA ALA A 143 -1.85 -1.46 -20.18
C ALA A 143 -2.28 -0.01 -20.51
N ALA A 144 -2.77 0.24 -21.73
CA ALA A 144 -3.35 1.52 -22.14
C ALA A 144 -4.66 1.85 -21.40
N GLU A 145 -5.45 0.83 -21.02
CA GLU A 145 -6.70 0.98 -20.27
C GLU A 145 -6.48 1.09 -18.75
N TRP A 146 -5.25 0.84 -18.28
CA TRP A 146 -4.83 1.05 -16.90
C TRP A 146 -4.45 2.50 -16.64
N ARG A 147 -4.10 3.22 -17.72
CA ARG A 147 -3.77 4.63 -17.70
C ARG A 147 -5.04 5.40 -18.03
N ALA A 148 -5.58 6.14 -17.06
CA ALA A 148 -6.12 7.44 -17.40
C ALA A 148 -5.08 8.16 -18.31
N PRO A 149 -5.50 8.80 -19.41
CA PRO A 149 -4.70 9.04 -20.62
C PRO A 149 -3.52 10.05 -20.52
N HIS A 150 -2.77 10.12 -19.42
CA HIS A 150 -1.76 11.17 -19.23
C HIS A 150 -0.45 10.78 -18.50
N LEU A 151 -0.24 9.53 -18.09
CA LEU A 151 1.00 9.14 -17.43
C LEU A 151 1.76 8.06 -18.21
N THR A 152 2.48 8.50 -19.24
CA THR A 152 3.69 7.83 -19.73
C THR A 152 4.74 7.82 -18.61
N LEU A 153 4.67 6.82 -17.73
CA LEU A 153 5.79 6.47 -16.87
C LEU A 153 6.90 5.89 -17.76
N GLN A 154 7.87 6.73 -18.13
CA GLN A 154 9.20 6.27 -18.49
C GLN A 154 9.83 5.68 -17.23
N LEU A 155 9.82 4.35 -17.13
CA LEU A 155 10.74 3.62 -16.27
C LEU A 155 12.16 3.80 -16.84
N GLN A 156 12.77 4.96 -16.60
CA GLN A 156 14.23 5.06 -16.64
C GLN A 156 14.74 4.73 -15.24
N ALA A 157 15.53 3.66 -15.18
CA ALA A 157 16.42 3.38 -14.07
C ALA A 157 17.29 4.62 -13.82
N GLY A 158 16.96 5.36 -12.77
CA GLY A 158 17.65 6.57 -12.35
C GLY A 158 17.73 6.57 -10.84
N SER A 159 18.95 6.61 -10.33
CA SER A 159 19.31 6.51 -8.93
C SER A 159 18.59 7.50 -8.03
N PHE A 160 18.41 7.09 -6.77
CA PHE A 160 18.29 7.96 -5.60
C PHE A 160 19.14 9.23 -5.77
N HIS A 161 18.49 10.39 -5.82
CA HIS A 161 19.08 11.61 -5.30
C HIS A 161 18.17 12.15 -4.22
N ALA A 162 18.80 12.39 -3.08
CA ALA A 162 18.22 12.86 -1.85
C ALA A 162 17.36 14.10 -2.07
N LEU A 163 16.17 14.12 -1.46
CA LEU A 163 15.41 15.34 -1.18
C LEU A 163 16.08 16.09 -0.01
N THR A 164 17.34 16.41 -0.19
CA THR A 164 18.08 17.40 0.59
C THR A 164 18.75 18.28 -0.44
N ASP A 165 18.12 19.39 -0.77
CA ASP A 165 18.79 20.69 -0.79
C ASP A 165 17.73 21.80 -0.77
N CYS A 166 17.79 22.56 0.31
CA CYS A 166 17.14 23.86 0.46
C CYS A 166 17.93 24.92 -0.32
N THR A 167 17.23 25.84 -1.00
CA THR A 167 17.38 27.31 -0.85
C THR A 167 16.17 28.00 -1.47
#